data_AF-A0A7W4HKX6-F1
#
_entry.id   AF-A0A7W4HKX6-F1
#
_cell.length_a   1.000
_cell.length_b   1.000
_cell.length_c   1.000
_cell.angle_alpha   90.00
_cell.angle_beta   90.00
_cell.angle_gamma   90.00
#
_symmetry.space_group_name_H-M   'P 1'
#
loop_
_entity.id
_entity.type
_entity.pdbx_description
1 polymer ?
#
loop_
_entity_poly.entity_id
_entity_poly.type
_entity_poly.pdbx_seq_one_letter_code
_entity_poly.pdbx_strand_id
1 'polypeptide(L)'
;YKTHFVSTASLDFLNQRTFLKKVGFDTFWEDGYDEWKKYTFNAAPDMALYEKTLDVVATQTSPYFIGLQTISSHTPYATPYGNTADAAFRYMDQSFAKFYLKLKKTGFFENGILLVVGDHRKMTPLGGDEYRKWGPSAEARIVAFMIGSGIKAGEIDDRLYQQTDIFYSLMKEFGSGEVQVLDQSNDIFTQEITRNWAVKNFTIKQQAYAFNLSGDTGLVDIPKREFTEDAGMFDKKAITNYLYLGLKYQKNQNSDDISVSSQTGTKSQTVLISHRGEHSDTSENSYAAFWKASKYDAGAIEFDVTPTKDGKLVVFHGPKLYSTTCKQIQKDICQMTYGELKECKLSNGEDIWLLSSRLPKMKLLAPLLFLDMKIPENSACKDLKPQELFAQAKEIVMNNSMQEQVIFSSDNEELTSYFGKDSDVMTSVDANWKAASQLLPRGNYMYYMAPYQVFTPDVVLSLKMMKNRLGQKIIPIAYTVNDVGVFRRLKKLGVNYVMTDQLLRLGEEDKK
;
A
#
# COMPACT_ATOMS: atom_id res chain seq x y z
N TYR A 1 9.06 -36.39 -1.41
CA TYR A 1 7.98 -35.87 -2.25
C TYR A 1 8.56 -35.27 -3.52
N LYS A 2 7.92 -35.43 -4.67
CA LYS A 2 8.22 -34.64 -5.88
C LYS A 2 7.55 -33.28 -5.77
N THR A 3 8.30 -32.19 -5.95
CA THR A 3 7.79 -30.83 -5.75
C THR A 3 7.58 -30.12 -7.09
N HIS A 4 6.37 -29.59 -7.29
CA HIS A 4 5.98 -28.89 -8.51
C HIS A 4 5.41 -27.53 -8.17
N PHE A 5 5.68 -26.54 -9.00
CA PHE A 5 5.04 -25.22 -8.91
C PHE A 5 4.41 -24.86 -10.25
N VAL A 6 3.12 -24.57 -10.24
CA VAL A 6 2.34 -24.21 -11.44
C VAL A 6 1.98 -22.74 -11.34
N SER A 7 2.29 -21.99 -12.40
CA SER A 7 1.95 -20.58 -12.54
C SER A 7 1.53 -20.30 -13.98
N THR A 8 0.67 -19.31 -14.20
CA THR A 8 0.39 -18.80 -15.56
C THR A 8 1.11 -17.49 -15.86
N ALA A 9 1.76 -16.90 -14.86
CA ALA A 9 2.64 -15.75 -14.99
C ALA A 9 4.11 -16.16 -14.91
N SER A 10 4.97 -15.34 -15.49
CA SER A 10 6.42 -15.52 -15.41
C SER A 10 6.89 -15.54 -13.95
N LEU A 11 7.63 -16.59 -13.60
CA LEU A 11 8.28 -16.73 -12.29
C LEU A 11 9.52 -15.84 -12.14
N ASP A 12 9.90 -15.09 -13.16
CA ASP A 12 11.00 -14.12 -13.06
C ASP A 12 10.54 -12.83 -12.35
N PHE A 13 9.23 -12.58 -12.33
CA PHE A 13 8.65 -11.50 -11.53
C PHE A 13 9.00 -11.70 -10.04
N LEU A 14 9.53 -10.64 -9.41
CA LEU A 14 10.01 -10.66 -8.02
C LEU A 14 11.01 -11.77 -7.69
N ASN A 15 11.75 -12.27 -8.71
CA ASN A 15 12.74 -13.33 -8.54
C ASN A 15 12.16 -14.63 -7.92
N GLN A 16 10.86 -14.89 -8.15
CA GLN A 16 10.14 -16.04 -7.58
C GLN A 16 10.80 -17.37 -7.94
N ARG A 17 11.28 -17.54 -9.17
CA ARG A 17 11.99 -18.75 -9.60
C ARG A 17 13.17 -19.09 -8.70
N THR A 18 14.02 -18.12 -8.41
CA THR A 18 15.20 -18.31 -7.55
C THR A 18 14.78 -18.67 -6.13
N PHE A 19 13.78 -17.96 -5.59
CA PHE A 19 13.21 -18.26 -4.28
C PHE A 19 12.64 -19.68 -4.21
N LEU A 20 11.81 -20.08 -5.18
CA LEU A 20 11.17 -21.40 -5.22
C LEU A 20 12.20 -22.54 -5.33
N LYS A 21 13.27 -22.36 -6.12
CA LYS A 21 14.40 -23.29 -6.14
C LYS A 21 15.09 -23.38 -4.78
N LYS A 22 15.34 -22.24 -4.12
CA LYS A 22 15.98 -22.18 -2.80
C LYS A 22 15.15 -22.90 -1.72
N VAL A 23 13.81 -22.88 -1.83
CA VAL A 23 12.92 -23.59 -0.90
C VAL A 23 12.56 -25.02 -1.34
N GLY A 24 13.20 -25.55 -2.39
CA GLY A 24 13.13 -26.97 -2.74
C GLY A 24 12.03 -27.39 -3.72
N PHE A 25 11.52 -26.48 -4.56
CA PHE A 25 10.71 -26.88 -5.71
C PHE A 25 11.59 -27.38 -6.87
N ASP A 26 11.33 -28.60 -7.34
CA ASP A 26 12.12 -29.29 -8.36
C ASP A 26 11.68 -28.91 -9.78
N THR A 27 10.37 -28.74 -10.00
CA THR A 27 9.77 -28.59 -11.34
C THR A 27 8.85 -27.37 -11.43
N PHE A 28 9.01 -26.58 -12.49
CA PHE A 28 8.20 -25.38 -12.76
C PHE A 28 7.35 -25.57 -14.00
N TRP A 29 6.08 -25.17 -13.93
CA TRP A 29 5.11 -25.25 -15.01
C TRP A 29 4.54 -23.86 -15.30
N GLU A 30 5.27 -23.04 -16.05
CA GLU A 30 4.88 -21.66 -16.40
C GLU A 30 4.69 -21.39 -17.91
N ASP A 31 4.99 -22.39 -18.75
CA ASP A 31 4.84 -22.35 -20.20
C ASP A 31 3.64 -23.17 -20.70
N GLY A 32 3.34 -23.07 -21.99
CA GLY A 32 2.29 -23.88 -22.65
C GLY A 32 0.89 -23.27 -22.57
N TYR A 33 0.82 -21.95 -22.41
CA TYR A 33 -0.43 -21.21 -22.31
C TYR A 33 -0.68 -20.28 -23.51
N ASP A 34 0.03 -20.45 -24.63
CA ASP A 34 0.05 -19.49 -25.74
C ASP A 34 -1.32 -19.31 -26.41
N GLU A 35 -2.09 -20.40 -26.49
CA GLU A 35 -3.46 -20.41 -27.03
C GLU A 35 -4.49 -19.77 -26.09
N TRP A 36 -4.12 -19.49 -24.83
CA TRP A 36 -5.01 -18.84 -23.88
C TRP A 36 -4.92 -17.33 -24.00
N LYS A 37 -6.07 -16.67 -24.09
CA LYS A 37 -6.16 -15.21 -23.97
C LYS A 37 -5.55 -14.77 -22.63
N LYS A 38 -4.64 -13.81 -22.68
CA LYS A 38 -3.93 -13.26 -21.52
C LYS A 38 -4.66 -12.07 -20.89
N TYR A 39 -4.47 -11.89 -19.58
CA TYR A 39 -5.10 -10.83 -18.78
C TYR A 39 -4.04 -10.10 -17.92
N THR A 40 -4.32 -9.87 -16.63
CA THR A 40 -3.40 -9.24 -15.69
C THR A 40 -2.03 -9.93 -15.72
N PHE A 41 -0.95 -9.14 -15.70
CA PHE A 41 0.45 -9.61 -15.81
C PHE A 41 0.79 -10.42 -17.07
N ASN A 42 0.01 -10.28 -18.15
CA ASN A 42 0.15 -11.10 -19.35
C ASN A 42 0.00 -12.61 -19.06
N ALA A 43 -0.74 -12.96 -18.02
CA ALA A 43 -0.95 -14.33 -17.59
C ALA A 43 -2.23 -14.93 -18.19
N ALA A 44 -2.23 -16.24 -18.41
CA ALA A 44 -3.45 -16.97 -18.71
C ALA A 44 -4.36 -17.03 -17.47
N PRO A 45 -5.69 -17.10 -17.63
CA PRO A 45 -6.61 -17.01 -16.50
C PRO A 45 -6.63 -18.32 -15.69
N ASP A 46 -7.15 -18.30 -14.47
CA ASP A 46 -6.95 -19.38 -13.48
C ASP A 46 -7.51 -20.75 -13.94
N MET A 47 -8.49 -20.79 -14.85
CA MET A 47 -8.92 -22.03 -15.49
C MET A 47 -7.75 -22.76 -16.19
N ALA A 48 -6.87 -22.03 -16.88
CA ALA A 48 -5.70 -22.60 -17.55
C ALA A 48 -4.72 -23.20 -16.54
N LEU A 49 -4.51 -22.50 -15.41
CA LEU A 49 -3.70 -22.98 -14.28
C LEU A 49 -4.23 -24.31 -13.76
N TYR A 50 -5.54 -24.39 -13.55
CA TYR A 50 -6.19 -25.58 -13.03
C TYR A 50 -6.17 -26.75 -14.01
N GLU A 51 -6.36 -26.51 -15.31
CA GLU A 51 -6.24 -27.56 -16.33
C GLU A 51 -4.82 -28.10 -16.41
N LYS A 52 -3.81 -27.22 -16.41
CA LYS A 52 -2.42 -27.65 -16.34
C LYS A 52 -2.13 -28.46 -15.08
N THR A 53 -2.70 -28.05 -13.93
CA THR A 53 -2.52 -28.79 -12.67
C THR A 53 -3.07 -30.20 -12.76
N LEU A 54 -4.24 -30.40 -13.38
CA LEU A 54 -4.81 -31.74 -13.57
C LEU A 54 -3.89 -32.63 -14.42
N ASP A 55 -3.28 -32.08 -15.46
CA ASP A 55 -2.28 -32.80 -16.27
C ASP A 55 -1.07 -33.18 -15.41
N VAL A 56 -0.56 -32.25 -14.60
CA VAL A 56 0.57 -32.52 -13.69
C VAL A 56 0.20 -33.62 -12.71
N VAL A 57 -0.96 -33.56 -12.06
CA VAL A 57 -1.46 -34.60 -11.15
C VAL A 57 -1.53 -35.96 -11.83
N ALA A 58 -2.05 -36.04 -13.06
CA ALA A 58 -2.19 -37.29 -13.81
C ALA A 58 -0.85 -37.97 -14.14
N THR A 59 0.24 -37.20 -14.18
CA THR A 59 1.59 -37.73 -14.46
C THR A 59 2.33 -38.23 -13.22
N GLN A 60 1.80 -38.02 -12.01
CA GLN A 60 2.49 -38.37 -10.77
C GLN A 60 2.35 -39.85 -10.41
N THR A 61 3.48 -40.50 -10.15
CA THR A 61 3.57 -41.92 -9.75
C THR A 61 4.17 -42.13 -8.35
N SER A 62 4.52 -41.06 -7.66
CA SER A 62 5.13 -41.06 -6.31
C SER A 62 4.54 -39.92 -5.49
N PRO A 63 4.65 -39.90 -4.14
CA PRO A 63 4.13 -38.81 -3.32
C PRO A 63 4.65 -37.45 -3.78
N TYR A 64 3.74 -36.47 -3.94
CA TYR A 64 4.03 -35.19 -4.56
C TYR A 64 3.42 -34.01 -3.81
N PHE A 65 3.99 -32.83 -4.00
CA PHE A 65 3.54 -31.57 -3.45
C PHE A 65 3.49 -30.54 -4.57
N ILE A 66 2.32 -29.93 -4.80
CA ILE A 66 2.12 -28.95 -5.89
C ILE A 66 1.72 -27.61 -5.29
N GLY A 67 2.52 -26.58 -5.54
CA GLY A 67 2.15 -25.19 -5.34
C GLY A 67 1.42 -24.63 -6.56
N LEU A 68 0.29 -23.97 -6.35
CA LEU A 68 -0.49 -23.31 -7.40
C LEU A 68 -0.55 -21.80 -7.10
N GLN A 69 -0.23 -20.97 -8.09
CA GLN A 69 -0.34 -19.52 -7.97
C GLN A 69 -1.46 -18.98 -8.86
N THR A 70 -2.61 -18.69 -8.26
CA THR A 70 -3.74 -18.02 -8.94
C THR A 70 -3.42 -16.54 -9.18
N ILE A 71 -4.04 -15.94 -10.19
CA ILE A 71 -3.78 -14.54 -10.57
C ILE A 71 -5.02 -13.75 -10.97
N SER A 72 -6.14 -14.42 -11.28
CA SER A 72 -7.31 -13.76 -11.87
C SER A 72 -8.06 -12.86 -10.89
N SER A 73 -7.85 -13.02 -9.59
CA SER A 73 -8.37 -12.13 -8.54
C SER A 73 -7.55 -10.86 -8.34
N HIS A 74 -6.46 -10.65 -9.11
CA HIS A 74 -5.62 -9.46 -8.99
C HIS A 74 -6.24 -8.22 -9.66
N THR A 75 -6.05 -7.04 -9.07
CA THR A 75 -6.46 -5.76 -9.67
C THR A 75 -5.75 -5.53 -11.02
N PRO A 76 -6.39 -4.92 -12.03
CA PRO A 76 -7.71 -4.29 -12.02
C PRO A 76 -8.87 -5.27 -12.30
N TYR A 77 -8.77 -6.54 -11.88
CA TYR A 77 -9.82 -7.56 -12.00
C TYR A 77 -10.16 -7.95 -13.44
N ALA A 78 -9.20 -7.82 -14.36
CA ALA A 78 -9.37 -8.25 -15.75
C ALA A 78 -9.46 -9.78 -15.83
N THR A 79 -10.65 -10.31 -16.11
CA THR A 79 -10.93 -11.75 -16.18
C THR A 79 -11.82 -12.07 -17.38
N PRO A 80 -12.02 -13.36 -17.71
CA PRO A 80 -12.98 -13.76 -18.74
C PRO A 80 -14.42 -13.30 -18.47
N TYR A 81 -14.78 -12.97 -17.23
CA TYR A 81 -16.14 -12.56 -16.86
C TYR A 81 -16.31 -11.04 -16.78
N GLY A 82 -15.25 -10.26 -17.01
CA GLY A 82 -15.28 -8.79 -16.96
C GLY A 82 -14.11 -8.21 -16.16
N ASN A 83 -14.23 -6.93 -15.83
CA ASN A 83 -13.20 -6.11 -15.18
C ASN A 83 -13.67 -5.50 -13.83
N THR A 84 -14.55 -6.21 -13.12
CA THR A 84 -15.03 -5.80 -11.79
C THR A 84 -14.65 -6.83 -10.74
N ALA A 85 -14.57 -6.43 -9.47
CA ALA A 85 -14.31 -7.35 -8.37
C ALA A 85 -15.32 -8.51 -8.36
N ASP A 86 -16.62 -8.23 -8.48
CA ASP A 86 -17.67 -9.26 -8.53
C ASP A 86 -17.48 -10.24 -9.70
N ALA A 87 -17.07 -9.74 -10.87
CA ALA A 87 -16.77 -10.58 -12.02
C ALA A 87 -15.56 -11.49 -11.74
N ALA A 88 -14.49 -10.94 -11.17
CA ALA A 88 -13.29 -11.71 -10.83
C ALA A 88 -13.55 -12.77 -9.76
N PHE A 89 -14.25 -12.43 -8.67
CA PHE A 89 -14.56 -13.39 -7.61
C PHE A 89 -15.55 -14.48 -8.08
N ARG A 90 -16.52 -14.13 -8.94
CA ARG A 90 -17.39 -15.13 -9.58
C ARG A 90 -16.62 -16.04 -10.53
N TYR A 91 -15.64 -15.50 -11.27
CA TYR A 91 -14.77 -16.31 -12.13
C TYR A 91 -13.88 -17.24 -11.32
N MET A 92 -13.27 -16.73 -10.24
CA MET A 92 -12.45 -17.48 -9.30
C MET A 92 -13.26 -18.64 -8.68
N ASP A 93 -14.44 -18.35 -8.13
CA ASP A 93 -15.31 -19.36 -7.50
C ASP A 93 -15.72 -20.46 -8.49
N GLN A 94 -16.21 -20.09 -9.68
CA GLN A 94 -16.67 -21.06 -10.67
C GLN A 94 -15.52 -21.85 -11.31
N SER A 95 -14.36 -21.24 -11.55
CA SER A 95 -13.20 -21.93 -12.10
C SER A 95 -12.61 -22.91 -11.07
N PHE A 96 -12.51 -22.51 -9.80
CA PHE A 96 -12.12 -23.38 -8.70
C PHE A 96 -13.11 -24.54 -8.51
N ALA A 97 -14.42 -24.29 -8.55
CA ALA A 97 -15.42 -25.36 -8.43
C ALA A 97 -15.27 -26.41 -9.55
N LYS A 98 -15.02 -25.97 -10.79
CA LYS A 98 -14.76 -26.88 -11.92
C LYS A 98 -13.47 -27.68 -11.72
N PHE A 99 -12.41 -27.03 -11.25
CA PHE A 99 -11.16 -27.71 -10.89
C PHE A 99 -11.38 -28.76 -9.81
N TYR A 100 -12.00 -28.40 -8.70
CA TYR A 100 -12.32 -29.31 -7.60
C TYR A 100 -13.12 -30.53 -8.07
N LEU A 101 -14.18 -30.33 -8.87
CA LEU A 101 -15.00 -31.43 -9.38
C LEU A 101 -14.22 -32.34 -10.34
N LYS A 102 -13.32 -31.79 -11.17
CA LYS A 102 -12.43 -32.60 -12.03
C LYS A 102 -11.40 -33.36 -11.19
N LEU A 103 -10.73 -32.70 -10.25
CA LEU A 103 -9.73 -33.31 -9.36
C LEU A 103 -10.33 -34.43 -8.51
N LYS A 104 -11.54 -34.24 -7.99
CA LYS A 104 -12.27 -35.28 -7.25
C LYS A 104 -12.49 -36.53 -8.09
N LYS A 105 -12.81 -36.38 -9.38
CA LYS A 105 -13.03 -37.51 -10.30
C LYS A 105 -11.77 -38.31 -10.59
N THR A 106 -10.58 -37.77 -10.35
CA THR A 106 -9.32 -38.50 -10.53
C THR A 106 -8.97 -39.41 -9.34
N GLY A 107 -9.80 -39.43 -8.28
CA GLY A 107 -9.48 -40.15 -7.05
C GLY A 107 -8.48 -39.43 -6.13
N PHE A 108 -8.10 -38.17 -6.45
CA PHE A 108 -7.09 -37.42 -5.71
C PHE A 108 -7.31 -37.40 -4.19
N PHE A 109 -8.56 -37.26 -3.74
CA PHE A 109 -8.89 -37.11 -2.32
C PHE A 109 -8.94 -38.43 -1.54
N GLU A 110 -8.62 -39.58 -2.15
CA GLU A 110 -8.49 -40.85 -1.42
C GLU A 110 -7.31 -40.79 -0.43
N ASN A 111 -6.23 -40.11 -0.81
CA ASN A 111 -5.02 -39.92 -0.02
C ASN A 111 -4.39 -38.52 -0.17
N GLY A 112 -5.05 -37.60 -0.87
CA GLY A 112 -4.59 -36.23 -1.09
C GLY A 112 -5.35 -35.19 -0.27
N ILE A 113 -4.67 -34.06 -0.05
CA ILE A 113 -5.21 -32.88 0.60
C ILE A 113 -5.03 -31.68 -0.33
N LEU A 114 -6.10 -30.90 -0.50
CA LEU A 114 -6.09 -29.60 -1.15
C LEU A 114 -6.25 -28.52 -0.08
N LEU A 115 -5.19 -27.74 0.14
CA LEU A 115 -5.18 -26.58 1.02
C LEU A 115 -5.23 -25.29 0.19
N VAL A 116 -6.23 -24.45 0.44
CA VAL A 116 -6.43 -23.16 -0.24
C VAL A 116 -6.27 -22.04 0.76
N VAL A 117 -5.42 -21.06 0.43
CA VAL A 117 -5.03 -19.98 1.33
C VAL A 117 -4.99 -18.68 0.54
N GLY A 118 -5.64 -17.64 1.07
CA GLY A 118 -5.45 -16.28 0.56
C GLY A 118 -4.03 -15.80 0.85
N ASP A 119 -3.39 -15.18 -0.13
CA ASP A 119 -2.06 -14.61 0.04
C ASP A 119 -2.09 -13.37 0.95
N HIS A 120 -3.05 -12.47 0.72
CA HIS A 120 -3.29 -11.30 1.54
C HIS A 120 -4.74 -10.82 1.42
N ARG A 121 -5.19 -9.99 2.37
CA ARG A 121 -6.42 -9.21 2.22
C ARG A 121 -6.30 -8.29 1.01
N LYS A 122 -7.40 -7.98 0.32
CA LYS A 122 -7.42 -6.95 -0.73
C LYS A 122 -6.70 -5.66 -0.26
N MET A 123 -5.84 -5.11 -1.12
CA MET A 123 -5.07 -3.88 -0.85
C MET A 123 -5.92 -2.63 -1.05
N THR A 124 -7.14 -2.66 -0.51
CA THR A 124 -8.06 -1.53 -0.46
C THR A 124 -8.25 -1.15 1.01
N PRO A 125 -8.74 0.06 1.30
CA PRO A 125 -9.21 0.42 2.63
C PRO A 125 -10.10 -0.62 3.32
N LEU A 126 -10.05 -0.62 4.65
CA LEU A 126 -10.92 -1.46 5.45
C LEU A 126 -12.36 -0.95 5.39
N GLY A 127 -13.30 -1.82 5.01
CA GLY A 127 -14.71 -1.47 4.96
C GLY A 127 -15.32 -1.38 6.37
N GLY A 128 -16.30 -0.51 6.58
CA GLY A 128 -16.96 -0.36 7.87
C GLY A 128 -17.63 -1.66 8.37
N ASP A 129 -18.28 -2.42 7.48
CA ASP A 129 -18.86 -3.73 7.82
C ASP A 129 -17.80 -4.77 8.18
N GLU A 130 -16.68 -4.75 7.48
CA GLU A 130 -15.57 -5.68 7.69
C GLU A 130 -14.90 -5.44 9.05
N TYR A 131 -14.65 -4.17 9.40
CA TYR A 131 -14.15 -3.79 10.72
C TYR A 131 -15.17 -4.05 11.83
N ARG A 132 -16.47 -3.78 11.61
CA ARG A 132 -17.51 -4.12 12.60
C ARG A 132 -17.55 -5.62 12.90
N LYS A 133 -17.35 -6.45 11.88
CA LYS A 133 -17.40 -7.91 12.02
C LYS A 133 -16.15 -8.48 12.69
N TRP A 134 -14.97 -7.98 12.34
CA TRP A 134 -13.70 -8.63 12.69
C TRP A 134 -12.75 -7.75 13.52
N GLY A 135 -13.18 -6.55 13.87
CA GLY A 135 -12.42 -5.59 14.65
C GLY A 135 -11.08 -5.25 13.98
N PRO A 136 -10.05 -4.94 14.79
CA PRO A 136 -8.72 -4.63 14.28
C PRO A 136 -8.03 -5.78 13.52
N SER A 137 -8.39 -7.04 13.82
CA SER A 137 -7.83 -8.21 13.10
C SER A 137 -8.24 -8.25 11.62
N ALA A 138 -9.28 -7.51 11.24
CA ALA A 138 -9.83 -7.50 9.90
C ALA A 138 -8.78 -7.18 8.83
N GLU A 139 -7.79 -6.33 9.13
CA GLU A 139 -6.72 -5.97 8.21
C GLU A 139 -5.77 -7.13 7.83
N ALA A 140 -5.78 -8.22 8.59
CA ALA A 140 -4.90 -9.36 8.42
C ALA A 140 -5.65 -10.65 8.06
N ARG A 141 -6.99 -10.65 8.14
CA ARG A 141 -7.78 -11.84 7.88
C ARG A 141 -7.80 -12.19 6.40
N ILE A 142 -7.52 -13.46 6.12
CA ILE A 142 -7.56 -14.09 4.82
C ILE A 142 -8.45 -15.34 4.91
N VAL A 143 -8.94 -15.80 3.77
CA VAL A 143 -9.64 -17.09 3.70
C VAL A 143 -8.60 -18.21 3.69
N ALA A 144 -8.83 -19.25 4.48
CA ALA A 144 -8.12 -20.52 4.37
C ALA A 144 -9.11 -21.67 4.55
N PHE A 145 -9.04 -22.70 3.73
CA PHE A 145 -9.83 -23.92 3.87
C PHE A 145 -9.09 -25.12 3.29
N MET A 146 -9.48 -26.30 3.74
CA MET A 146 -8.83 -27.55 3.36
C MET A 146 -9.87 -28.59 2.98
N ILE A 147 -9.57 -29.38 1.96
CA ILE A 147 -10.41 -30.47 1.48
C ILE A 147 -9.54 -31.72 1.32
N GLY A 148 -9.90 -32.83 1.95
CA GLY A 148 -9.13 -34.06 1.85
C GLY A 148 -9.64 -35.18 2.74
N SER A 149 -9.02 -36.34 2.61
CA SER A 149 -9.25 -37.47 3.51
C SER A 149 -8.87 -37.09 4.95
N GLY A 150 -9.67 -37.53 5.93
CA GLY A 150 -9.46 -37.19 7.35
C GLY A 150 -9.95 -35.80 7.78
N ILE A 151 -10.37 -34.93 6.84
CA ILE A 151 -10.88 -33.59 7.15
C ILE A 151 -12.41 -33.61 7.23
N LYS A 152 -12.96 -33.16 8.37
CA LYS A 152 -14.40 -33.13 8.59
C LYS A 152 -15.07 -32.03 7.75
N ALA A 153 -16.06 -32.41 6.96
CA ALA A 153 -16.77 -31.48 6.08
C ALA A 153 -17.69 -30.52 6.86
N GLY A 154 -17.78 -29.27 6.39
CA GLY A 154 -18.71 -28.27 6.89
C GLY A 154 -18.37 -27.67 8.26
N GLU A 155 -17.21 -28.00 8.81
CA GLU A 155 -16.72 -27.42 10.06
C GLU A 155 -16.03 -26.07 9.80
N ILE A 156 -16.38 -25.08 10.62
CA ILE A 156 -15.68 -23.79 10.68
C ILE A 156 -14.83 -23.82 11.94
N ASP A 157 -13.53 -23.69 11.76
CA ASP A 157 -12.57 -23.53 12.85
C ASP A 157 -12.41 -22.04 13.18
N ASP A 158 -12.77 -21.64 14.39
CA ASP A 158 -12.71 -20.25 14.86
C ASP A 158 -11.44 -19.92 15.65
N ARG A 159 -10.51 -20.88 15.77
CA ARG A 159 -9.21 -20.66 16.41
C ARG A 159 -8.31 -19.75 15.59
N LEU A 160 -7.35 -19.14 16.28
CA LEU A 160 -6.46 -18.15 15.68
C LEU A 160 -5.21 -18.78 15.08
N TYR A 161 -5.17 -18.82 13.75
CA TYR A 161 -4.03 -19.24 12.96
C TYR A 161 -3.42 -18.07 12.18
N GLN A 162 -2.15 -18.22 11.81
CA GLN A 162 -1.42 -17.32 10.91
C GLN A 162 -0.70 -18.13 9.84
N GLN A 163 -0.32 -17.51 8.71
CA GLN A 163 0.24 -18.24 7.56
C GLN A 163 1.47 -19.11 7.90
N THR A 164 2.30 -18.72 8.87
CA THR A 164 3.45 -19.54 9.27
C THR A 164 3.06 -20.86 9.94
N ASP A 165 1.87 -20.96 10.54
CA ASP A 165 1.38 -22.21 11.13
C ASP A 165 1.18 -23.28 10.08
N ILE A 166 0.76 -22.89 8.89
CA ILE A 166 0.56 -23.81 7.76
C ILE A 166 1.88 -24.50 7.44
N PHE A 167 2.99 -23.74 7.37
CA PHE A 167 4.31 -24.30 7.12
C PHE A 167 4.71 -25.32 8.20
N TYR A 168 4.62 -24.96 9.48
CA TYR A 168 5.00 -25.86 10.57
C TYR A 168 4.07 -27.07 10.71
N SER A 169 2.78 -26.90 10.45
CA SER A 169 1.81 -28.00 10.45
C SER A 169 2.09 -28.99 9.31
N LEU A 170 2.38 -28.50 8.10
CA LEU A 170 2.77 -29.35 6.98
C LEU A 170 4.09 -30.08 7.25
N MET A 171 5.06 -29.40 7.86
CA MET A 171 6.32 -30.02 8.30
C MET A 171 6.08 -31.15 9.31
N LYS A 172 5.21 -30.95 10.30
CA LYS A 172 4.91 -31.95 11.33
C LYS A 172 4.12 -33.14 10.78
N GLU A 173 3.17 -32.87 9.88
CA GLU A 173 2.30 -33.91 9.31
C GLU A 173 3.00 -34.74 8.22
N PHE A 174 3.82 -34.11 7.37
CA PHE A 174 4.39 -34.75 6.18
C PHE A 174 5.91 -34.82 6.15
N GLY A 175 6.59 -34.18 7.11
CA GLY A 175 8.04 -34.26 7.24
C GLY A 175 8.52 -35.65 7.65
N SER A 176 9.71 -36.01 7.21
CA SER A 176 10.38 -37.26 7.58
C SER A 176 11.61 -36.98 8.45
N GLY A 177 11.86 -37.83 9.45
CA GLY A 177 13.00 -37.70 10.35
C GLY A 177 12.70 -36.81 11.56
N GLU A 178 13.74 -36.19 12.13
CA GLU A 178 13.57 -35.24 13.23
C GLU A 178 13.09 -33.90 12.68
N VAL A 179 11.80 -33.60 12.90
CA VAL A 179 11.17 -32.35 12.47
C VAL A 179 11.23 -31.33 13.60
N GLN A 180 11.94 -30.23 13.39
CA GLN A 180 11.95 -29.10 14.31
C GLN A 180 10.93 -28.04 13.84
N VAL A 181 9.99 -27.71 14.72
CA VAL A 181 9.02 -26.64 14.51
C VAL A 181 9.27 -25.54 15.53
N LEU A 182 8.73 -24.35 15.26
CA LEU A 182 8.81 -23.25 16.21
C LEU A 182 7.81 -23.49 17.36
N ASP A 183 8.26 -23.38 18.61
CA ASP A 183 7.44 -23.60 19.82
C ASP A 183 6.14 -22.75 19.85
N GLN A 184 6.11 -21.63 19.14
CA GLN A 184 4.96 -20.71 19.04
C GLN A 184 4.11 -20.94 17.78
N SER A 185 4.12 -22.15 17.22
CA SER A 185 3.27 -22.54 16.09
C SER A 185 2.02 -23.26 16.58
N ASN A 186 0.86 -22.86 16.04
CA ASN A 186 -0.39 -23.60 16.20
C ASN A 186 -0.46 -24.66 15.10
N ASP A 187 -1.14 -25.78 15.36
CA ASP A 187 -1.25 -26.89 14.42
C ASP A 187 -2.62 -26.87 13.74
N ILE A 188 -2.68 -26.81 12.41
CA ILE A 188 -3.96 -26.76 11.67
C ILE A 188 -4.58 -28.15 11.43
N PHE A 189 -3.81 -29.24 11.61
CA PHE A 189 -4.29 -30.61 11.40
C PHE A 189 -4.79 -31.23 12.70
N THR A 190 -3.97 -31.18 13.76
CA THR A 190 -4.37 -31.65 15.11
C THR A 190 -5.25 -30.63 15.83
N GLN A 191 -5.24 -29.40 15.31
CA GLN A 191 -5.94 -28.26 15.85
C GLN A 191 -5.49 -27.85 17.28
N GLU A 192 -4.25 -28.20 17.63
CA GLU A 192 -3.57 -27.85 18.87
C GLU A 192 -3.18 -26.36 18.87
N ILE A 193 -3.50 -25.65 19.96
CA ILE A 193 -3.24 -24.21 20.12
C ILE A 193 -2.20 -23.99 21.21
N THR A 194 -1.04 -23.46 20.83
CA THR A 194 0.07 -23.12 21.71
C THR A 194 0.11 -21.62 22.04
N ARG A 195 -0.53 -20.79 21.21
CA ARG A 195 -0.63 -19.33 21.40
C ARG A 195 -1.98 -18.77 20.97
N ASN A 196 -2.38 -17.67 21.62
CA ASN A 196 -3.65 -16.97 21.42
C ASN A 196 -3.51 -15.63 20.68
N TRP A 197 -2.37 -15.37 20.04
CA TRP A 197 -2.08 -14.15 19.29
C TRP A 197 -1.64 -14.48 17.86
N ALA A 198 -1.79 -13.52 16.95
CA ALA A 198 -1.26 -13.57 15.59
C ALA A 198 -0.66 -12.22 15.22
N VAL A 199 0.19 -12.21 14.19
CA VAL A 199 0.91 -11.00 13.77
C VAL A 199 0.76 -10.71 12.28
N LYS A 200 0.77 -9.42 11.94
CA LYS A 200 0.87 -8.91 10.57
C LYS A 200 2.09 -7.98 10.47
N ASN A 201 3.10 -8.42 9.73
CA ASN A 201 4.30 -7.62 9.51
C ASN A 201 4.03 -6.44 8.56
N PHE A 202 4.74 -5.34 8.78
CA PHE A 202 4.78 -4.24 7.84
C PHE A 202 5.78 -4.53 6.72
N THR A 203 5.44 -4.16 5.48
CA THR A 203 6.29 -4.42 4.31
C THR A 203 7.50 -3.47 4.25
N ILE A 204 7.39 -2.28 4.84
CA ILE A 204 8.38 -1.18 4.69
C ILE A 204 9.16 -0.94 5.99
N LYS A 205 8.57 -1.25 7.14
CA LYS A 205 9.18 -1.12 8.46
C LYS A 205 9.41 -2.48 9.10
N GLN A 206 10.44 -2.59 9.93
CA GLN A 206 10.65 -3.74 10.82
C GLN A 206 9.70 -3.63 12.03
N GLN A 207 8.40 -3.53 11.75
CA GLN A 207 7.32 -3.48 12.73
C GLN A 207 6.29 -4.56 12.42
N ALA A 208 5.44 -4.88 13.39
CA ALA A 208 4.29 -5.77 13.22
C ALA A 208 3.11 -5.31 14.07
N TYR A 209 1.89 -5.52 13.57
CA TYR A 209 0.71 -5.51 14.43
C TYR A 209 0.53 -6.89 15.05
N ALA A 210 0.32 -6.94 16.35
CA ALA A 210 -0.18 -8.10 17.07
C ALA A 210 -1.67 -7.94 17.34
N PHE A 211 -2.42 -9.04 17.26
CA PHE A 211 -3.85 -9.09 17.57
C PHE A 211 -4.22 -10.44 18.19
N ASN A 212 -5.28 -10.48 18.99
CA ASN A 212 -5.86 -11.70 19.56
C ASN A 212 -7.38 -11.79 19.31
N LEU A 213 -8.00 -12.90 19.70
CA LEU A 213 -9.47 -13.08 19.56
C LEU A 213 -10.30 -12.21 20.50
N SER A 214 -9.71 -11.71 21.60
CA SER A 214 -10.36 -10.77 22.52
C SER A 214 -10.48 -9.35 21.93
N GLY A 215 -9.85 -9.09 20.78
CA GLY A 215 -9.86 -7.79 20.12
C GLY A 215 -8.74 -6.85 20.58
N ASP A 216 -7.80 -7.33 21.41
CA ASP A 216 -6.62 -6.55 21.77
C ASP A 216 -5.74 -6.34 20.54
N THR A 217 -5.06 -5.21 20.50
CA THR A 217 -4.04 -4.89 19.50
C THR A 217 -2.78 -4.33 20.13
N GLY A 218 -1.65 -4.53 19.46
CA GLY A 218 -0.41 -3.85 19.84
C GLY A 218 0.52 -3.68 18.65
N LEU A 219 1.23 -2.56 18.61
CA LEU A 219 2.28 -2.31 17.63
C LEU A 219 3.63 -2.75 18.20
N VAL A 220 4.32 -3.65 17.50
CA VAL A 220 5.61 -4.21 17.89
C VAL A 220 6.74 -3.61 17.05
N ASP A 221 7.74 -3.04 17.72
CA ASP A 221 9.04 -2.68 17.12
C ASP A 221 9.95 -3.92 17.18
N ILE A 222 10.15 -4.57 16.03
CA ILE A 222 10.84 -5.87 15.96
C ILE A 222 12.32 -5.74 16.34
N PRO A 223 13.09 -4.73 15.86
CA PRO A 223 14.48 -4.53 16.26
C PRO A 223 14.65 -4.25 17.75
N LYS A 224 13.80 -3.41 18.33
CA LYS A 224 13.86 -3.09 19.76
C LYS A 224 13.28 -4.20 20.63
N ARG A 225 12.50 -5.12 20.06
CA ARG A 225 11.81 -6.22 20.75
C ARG A 225 10.83 -5.68 21.80
N GLU A 226 10.12 -4.61 21.45
CA GLU A 226 9.26 -3.85 22.36
C GLU A 226 7.88 -3.59 21.73
N PHE A 227 6.87 -3.45 22.58
CA PHE A 227 5.57 -2.90 22.18
C PHE A 227 5.62 -1.38 22.34
N THR A 228 5.16 -0.67 21.30
CA THR A 228 5.25 0.80 21.20
C THR A 228 4.00 1.53 21.67
N GLU A 229 2.93 0.80 21.98
CA GLU A 229 1.65 1.31 22.49
C GLU A 229 1.18 0.45 23.67
N ASP A 230 0.13 0.90 24.37
CA ASP A 230 -0.45 0.25 25.56
C ASP A 230 -1.02 -1.13 25.17
N ALA A 231 -0.13 -2.13 25.18
CA ALA A 231 -0.44 -3.47 24.77
C ALA A 231 -1.38 -4.09 25.81
N GLY A 232 -2.55 -4.55 25.35
CA GLY A 232 -3.48 -5.37 26.14
C GLY A 232 -2.84 -6.66 26.68
N MET A 233 -3.63 -7.69 26.95
CA MET A 233 -3.14 -8.92 27.59
C MET A 233 -2.36 -9.84 26.61
N PHE A 234 -1.18 -9.40 26.17
CA PHE A 234 -0.26 -10.17 25.32
C PHE A 234 0.92 -10.75 26.10
N ASP A 235 1.36 -11.95 25.73
CA ASP A 235 2.71 -12.42 26.05
C ASP A 235 3.74 -11.68 25.19
N LYS A 236 4.13 -10.50 25.68
CA LYS A 236 5.01 -9.58 24.93
C LYS A 236 6.35 -10.23 24.59
N LYS A 237 6.89 -11.05 25.48
CA LYS A 237 8.20 -11.71 25.30
C LYS A 237 8.12 -12.79 24.23
N ALA A 238 7.06 -13.60 24.24
CA ALA A 238 6.87 -14.61 23.19
C ALA A 238 6.77 -13.97 21.81
N ILE A 239 5.96 -12.91 21.66
CA ILE A 239 5.74 -12.21 20.39
C ILE A 239 7.03 -11.55 19.89
N THR A 240 7.72 -10.80 20.75
CA THR A 240 8.93 -10.09 20.32
C THR A 240 10.07 -11.05 20.01
N ASN A 241 10.18 -12.18 20.71
CA ASN A 241 11.11 -13.25 20.37
C ASN A 241 10.79 -13.90 19.03
N TYR A 242 9.52 -14.27 18.81
CA TYR A 242 9.05 -14.86 17.56
C TYR A 242 9.41 -13.97 16.37
N LEU A 243 9.06 -12.68 16.44
CA LEU A 243 9.32 -11.72 15.37
C LEU A 243 10.82 -11.48 15.16
N TYR A 244 11.58 -11.35 16.25
CA TYR A 244 13.02 -11.11 16.18
C TYR A 244 13.80 -12.29 15.59
N LEU A 245 13.41 -13.53 15.91
CA LEU A 245 14.04 -14.72 15.33
C LEU A 245 13.82 -14.78 13.82
N GLY A 246 12.60 -14.47 13.35
CA GLY A 246 12.31 -14.35 11.92
C GLY A 246 13.18 -13.30 11.24
N LEU A 247 13.28 -12.10 11.83
CA LEU A 247 14.12 -11.01 11.31
C LEU A 247 15.62 -11.37 11.30
N LYS A 248 16.11 -12.03 12.36
CA LYS A 248 17.51 -12.48 12.45
C LYS A 248 17.82 -13.54 11.40
N TYR A 249 16.92 -14.50 11.18
CA TYR A 249 17.07 -15.50 10.14
C TYR A 249 17.19 -14.86 8.75
N GLN A 250 16.30 -13.90 8.42
CA GLN A 250 16.37 -13.16 7.16
C GLN A 250 17.71 -12.41 6.99
N LYS A 251 18.22 -11.77 8.05
CA LYS A 251 19.53 -11.08 8.01
C LYS A 251 20.70 -12.04 7.81
N ASN A 252 20.68 -13.20 8.47
CA ASN A 252 21.73 -14.20 8.35
C ASN A 252 21.75 -14.89 6.98
N GLN A 253 20.61 -14.97 6.29
CA GLN A 253 20.52 -15.51 4.93
C GLN A 253 20.97 -14.53 3.84
N ASN A 254 21.19 -13.26 4.19
CA ASN A 254 21.60 -12.18 3.27
C ASN A 254 23.12 -11.93 3.26
N SER A 255 23.96 -12.79 3.88
CA SER A 255 25.42 -12.68 3.77
C SER A 255 25.97 -13.13 2.42
N ASP A 256 25.20 -13.91 1.64
CA ASP A 256 25.56 -14.31 0.28
C ASP A 256 24.42 -13.93 -0.69
N ASP A 257 24.70 -12.92 -1.52
CA ASP A 257 24.07 -12.61 -2.82
C ASP A 257 22.53 -12.62 -2.91
N ILE A 258 21.91 -11.54 -2.40
CA ILE A 258 20.74 -10.95 -3.07
C ILE A 258 21.06 -9.48 -3.30
N SER A 259 21.86 -9.23 -4.33
CA SER A 259 21.84 -7.93 -4.98
C SER A 259 20.43 -7.73 -5.51
N VAL A 260 19.67 -6.82 -4.88
CA VAL A 260 18.42 -6.31 -5.44
C VAL A 260 18.83 -5.53 -6.69
N SER A 261 18.94 -6.25 -7.81
CA SER A 261 19.07 -5.65 -9.13
C SER A 261 17.75 -4.92 -9.40
N SER A 262 17.74 -3.65 -9.05
CA SER A 262 16.73 -2.69 -9.50
C SER A 262 16.96 -2.40 -10.99
N GLN A 263 16.76 -3.41 -11.82
CA GLN A 263 16.56 -3.26 -13.25
C GLN A 263 15.28 -3.97 -13.64
N THR A 264 14.16 -3.29 -13.41
CA THR A 264 12.92 -3.57 -14.12
C THR A 264 12.70 -2.45 -15.13
N GLY A 265 12.91 -2.79 -16.40
CA GLY A 265 12.21 -2.12 -17.49
C GLY A 265 10.72 -2.46 -17.40
N THR A 266 10.01 -1.81 -16.48
CA THR A 266 8.55 -1.73 -16.54
C THR A 266 8.21 -0.50 -17.37
N LYS A 267 7.22 -0.60 -18.27
CA LYS A 267 6.55 0.61 -18.78
C LYS A 267 6.15 1.41 -17.55
N SER A 268 6.78 2.58 -17.37
CA SER A 268 6.58 3.40 -16.20
C SER A 268 5.10 3.72 -16.04
N GLN A 269 4.48 3.19 -14.99
CA GLN A 269 3.13 3.57 -14.61
C GLN A 269 3.17 5.03 -14.12
N THR A 270 2.34 5.88 -14.70
CA THR A 270 2.25 7.29 -14.30
C THR A 270 1.47 7.37 -12.98
N VAL A 271 2.00 8.12 -12.01
CA VAL A 271 1.31 8.48 -10.77
C VAL A 271 0.63 9.82 -10.99
N LEU A 272 -0.70 9.81 -11.09
CA LEU A 272 -1.50 11.03 -11.12
C LEU A 272 -1.81 11.49 -9.70
N ILE A 273 -1.54 12.76 -9.44
CA ILE A 273 -1.76 13.43 -8.15
C ILE A 273 -2.95 14.38 -8.33
N SER A 274 -4.01 14.17 -7.55
CA SER A 274 -5.18 15.06 -7.60
C SER A 274 -4.88 16.35 -6.85
N HIS A 275 -4.75 17.46 -7.56
CA HIS A 275 -4.49 18.78 -6.99
C HIS A 275 -5.72 19.25 -6.20
N ARG A 276 -5.58 19.38 -4.88
CA ARG A 276 -6.66 19.76 -3.94
C ARG A 276 -7.88 18.86 -3.96
N GLY A 277 -7.69 17.59 -4.36
CA GLY A 277 -8.76 16.64 -4.65
C GLY A 277 -9.46 16.88 -5.99
N GLU A 278 -10.36 15.98 -6.39
CA GLU A 278 -11.08 16.09 -7.67
C GLU A 278 -12.30 16.98 -7.47
N HIS A 279 -12.16 18.26 -7.85
CA HIS A 279 -13.08 19.33 -7.49
C HIS A 279 -13.80 19.96 -8.70
N SER A 280 -13.91 19.23 -9.82
CA SER A 280 -14.64 19.69 -11.01
C SER A 280 -16.10 20.12 -10.76
N ASP A 281 -16.78 19.49 -9.79
CA ASP A 281 -18.19 19.73 -9.44
C ASP A 281 -18.43 19.87 -7.92
N THR A 282 -17.35 20.04 -7.15
CA THR A 282 -17.39 20.20 -5.69
C THR A 282 -16.33 21.22 -5.27
N SER A 283 -16.21 21.53 -3.99
CA SER A 283 -15.18 22.46 -3.52
C SER A 283 -13.81 21.78 -3.41
N GLU A 284 -12.75 22.47 -3.84
CA GLU A 284 -11.36 22.08 -3.55
C GLU A 284 -11.14 21.90 -2.04
N ASN A 285 -10.17 21.07 -1.64
CA ASN A 285 -9.83 20.81 -0.24
C ASN A 285 -11.00 20.28 0.63
N SER A 286 -12.08 19.80 0.00
CA SER A 286 -13.24 19.20 0.66
C SER A 286 -13.13 17.68 0.75
N TYR A 287 -13.87 17.05 1.67
CA TYR A 287 -13.90 15.58 1.72
C TYR A 287 -14.50 15.00 0.44
N ALA A 288 -15.52 15.65 -0.11
CA ALA A 288 -16.12 15.23 -1.37
C ALA A 288 -15.08 15.21 -2.50
N ALA A 289 -14.20 16.21 -2.58
CA ALA A 289 -13.12 16.24 -3.58
C ALA A 289 -12.10 15.13 -3.36
N PHE A 290 -11.66 14.90 -2.11
CA PHE A 290 -10.72 13.83 -1.79
C PHE A 290 -11.30 12.44 -2.04
N TRP A 291 -12.57 12.23 -1.70
CA TRP A 291 -13.30 10.99 -1.95
C TRP A 291 -13.48 10.73 -3.45
N LYS A 292 -13.78 11.79 -4.23
CA LYS A 292 -13.90 11.69 -5.69
C LYS A 292 -12.55 11.39 -6.34
N ALA A 293 -11.46 11.99 -5.86
CA ALA A 293 -10.11 11.65 -6.32
C ALA A 293 -9.78 10.17 -6.07
N SER A 294 -10.13 9.65 -4.89
CA SER A 294 -10.00 8.22 -4.56
C SER A 294 -10.80 7.32 -5.52
N LYS A 295 -12.05 7.69 -5.84
CA LYS A 295 -12.89 6.98 -6.81
C LYS A 295 -12.32 6.95 -8.23
N TYR A 296 -11.47 7.92 -8.58
CA TYR A 296 -10.81 8.00 -9.88
C TYR A 296 -9.39 7.41 -9.85
N ASP A 297 -9.09 6.59 -8.84
CA ASP A 297 -7.81 5.88 -8.67
C ASP A 297 -6.60 6.84 -8.65
N ALA A 298 -6.75 8.01 -8.02
CA ALA A 298 -5.63 8.92 -7.82
C ALA A 298 -4.47 8.21 -7.09
N GLY A 299 -3.27 8.25 -7.68
CA GLY A 299 -2.07 7.70 -7.05
C GLY A 299 -1.61 8.51 -5.84
N ALA A 300 -1.97 9.79 -5.80
CA ALA A 300 -1.84 10.64 -4.63
C ALA A 300 -2.90 11.75 -4.60
N ILE A 301 -3.11 12.36 -3.44
CA ILE A 301 -3.94 13.57 -3.28
C ILE A 301 -3.07 14.66 -2.69
N GLU A 302 -3.10 15.84 -3.31
CA GLU A 302 -2.53 17.06 -2.74
C GLU A 302 -3.65 17.85 -2.04
N PHE A 303 -3.30 18.55 -0.97
CA PHE A 303 -4.20 19.44 -0.25
C PHE A 303 -3.42 20.49 0.55
N ASP A 304 -4.04 21.65 0.73
CA ASP A 304 -3.44 22.81 1.37
C ASP A 304 -3.76 22.86 2.87
N VAL A 305 -2.80 23.32 3.66
CA VAL A 305 -2.94 23.57 5.10
C VAL A 305 -2.56 25.01 5.41
N THR A 306 -3.52 25.76 5.97
CA THR A 306 -3.33 27.16 6.33
C THR A 306 -3.48 27.36 7.84
N PRO A 307 -2.60 28.13 8.52
CA PRO A 307 -2.74 28.44 9.93
C PRO A 307 -3.77 29.56 10.18
N THR A 308 -4.52 29.40 11.26
CA THR A 308 -5.46 30.39 11.81
C THR A 308 -4.76 31.32 12.81
N LYS A 309 -5.43 32.40 13.23
CA LYS A 309 -4.90 33.36 14.22
C LYS A 309 -4.51 32.70 15.55
N ASP A 310 -5.26 31.70 16.00
CA ASP A 310 -4.99 30.94 17.23
C ASP A 310 -4.05 29.74 17.00
N GLY A 311 -3.29 29.74 15.89
CA GLY A 311 -2.24 28.77 15.62
C GLY A 311 -2.76 27.36 15.28
N LYS A 312 -4.05 27.21 14.98
CA LYS A 312 -4.60 25.93 14.52
C LYS A 312 -4.47 25.79 13.02
N LEU A 313 -4.18 24.58 12.55
CA LEU A 313 -4.03 24.24 11.13
C LEU A 313 -5.36 23.79 10.54
N VAL A 314 -5.83 24.46 9.50
CA VAL A 314 -7.06 24.09 8.75
C VAL A 314 -6.72 23.60 7.34
N VAL A 315 -7.48 22.62 6.85
CA VAL A 315 -7.36 22.13 5.46
C VAL A 315 -8.13 23.07 4.54
N PHE A 316 -7.41 24.03 3.94
CA PHE A 316 -7.96 25.09 3.11
C PHE A 316 -6.85 25.83 2.37
N HIS A 317 -7.11 26.22 1.12
CA HIS A 317 -6.19 27.06 0.35
C HIS A 317 -6.34 28.54 0.70
N GLY A 318 -5.49 29.03 1.61
CA GLY A 318 -5.45 30.44 2.01
C GLY A 318 -4.83 31.38 0.95
N PRO A 319 -4.63 32.66 1.30
CA PRO A 319 -4.89 33.29 2.60
C PRO A 319 -6.33 33.81 2.76
N LYS A 320 -7.09 33.94 1.66
CA LYS A 320 -8.46 34.51 1.64
C LYS A 320 -9.53 33.43 1.57
N LEU A 321 -10.76 33.77 1.97
CA LEU A 321 -11.92 32.86 2.04
C LEU A 321 -12.73 32.77 0.72
N TYR A 322 -12.09 32.92 -0.45
CA TYR A 322 -12.80 33.07 -1.73
C TYR A 322 -13.75 31.92 -2.05
N SER A 323 -13.37 30.68 -1.71
CA SER A 323 -14.12 29.45 -2.01
C SER A 323 -15.17 29.09 -0.93
N THR A 324 -15.68 30.06 -0.18
CA THR A 324 -16.56 29.85 1.00
C THR A 324 -17.81 30.74 1.02
N THR A 325 -18.74 30.45 1.94
CA THR A 325 -19.89 31.32 2.29
C THR A 325 -19.47 32.66 2.92
N CYS A 326 -18.20 32.80 3.30
CA CYS A 326 -17.63 33.99 3.93
C CYS A 326 -16.77 34.84 2.97
N LYS A 327 -16.83 34.60 1.66
CA LYS A 327 -15.99 35.28 0.64
C LYS A 327 -15.99 36.82 0.67
N GLN A 328 -17.00 37.43 1.29
CA GLN A 328 -17.10 38.88 1.50
C GLN A 328 -16.19 39.42 2.62
N ILE A 329 -15.74 38.56 3.54
CA ILE A 329 -14.84 38.93 4.64
C ILE A 329 -13.47 39.28 4.07
N GLN A 330 -12.98 40.49 4.38
CA GLN A 330 -11.70 41.01 3.86
C GLN A 330 -10.47 40.59 4.67
N LYS A 331 -10.67 39.88 5.79
CA LYS A 331 -9.58 39.34 6.62
C LYS A 331 -8.91 38.14 5.95
N ASP A 332 -7.61 37.97 6.21
CA ASP A 332 -6.93 36.71 5.94
C ASP A 332 -7.28 35.67 7.02
N ILE A 333 -7.16 34.39 6.68
CA ILE A 333 -7.40 33.26 7.61
C ILE A 333 -6.54 33.40 8.87
N CYS A 334 -5.30 33.85 8.74
CA CYS A 334 -4.39 34.06 9.87
C CYS A 334 -4.80 35.22 10.80
N GLN A 335 -5.82 36.01 10.43
CA GLN A 335 -6.41 37.07 11.26
C GLN A 335 -7.72 36.63 11.92
N MET A 336 -8.17 35.40 11.66
CA MET A 336 -9.39 34.80 12.21
C MET A 336 -9.03 33.58 13.05
N THR A 337 -9.67 33.44 14.21
CA THR A 337 -9.56 32.22 15.02
C THR A 337 -10.31 31.07 14.35
N TYR A 338 -9.97 29.82 14.67
CA TYR A 338 -10.75 28.67 14.18
C TYR A 338 -12.22 28.74 14.60
N GLY A 339 -12.53 29.30 15.77
CA GLY A 339 -13.91 29.51 16.21
C GLY A 339 -14.71 30.41 15.25
N GLU A 340 -14.11 31.50 14.78
CA GLU A 340 -14.72 32.38 13.77
C GLU A 340 -14.80 31.70 12.40
N LEU A 341 -13.77 30.94 12.01
CA LEU A 341 -13.72 30.26 10.71
C LEU A 341 -14.71 29.10 10.58
N LYS A 342 -15.05 28.44 11.69
CA LYS A 342 -15.99 27.30 11.69
C LYS A 342 -17.42 27.70 11.29
N GLU A 343 -17.75 28.98 11.40
CA GLU A 343 -19.03 29.53 10.92
C GLU A 343 -19.06 29.70 9.39
N CYS A 344 -17.90 29.63 8.73
CA CYS A 344 -17.78 29.62 7.28
C CYS A 344 -17.86 28.20 6.74
N LYS A 345 -18.60 28.02 5.64
CA LYS A 345 -18.70 26.75 4.92
C LYS A 345 -18.01 26.87 3.58
N LEU A 346 -17.44 25.77 3.09
CA LEU A 346 -17.03 25.64 1.70
C LEU A 346 -18.21 25.86 0.77
N SER A 347 -17.95 26.17 -0.51
CA SER A 347 -19.01 26.46 -1.48
C SER A 347 -19.98 25.28 -1.69
N ASN A 348 -19.53 24.05 -1.42
CA ASN A 348 -20.36 22.83 -1.44
C ASN A 348 -21.11 22.56 -0.13
N GLY A 349 -21.00 23.44 0.88
CA GLY A 349 -21.66 23.33 2.18
C GLY A 349 -20.87 22.56 3.25
N GLU A 350 -19.72 21.97 2.93
CA GLU A 350 -18.87 21.32 3.94
C GLU A 350 -18.24 22.32 4.91
N ASP A 351 -17.96 21.86 6.14
CA ASP A 351 -17.15 22.59 7.11
C ASP A 351 -15.69 22.73 6.68
N ILE A 352 -15.05 23.82 7.10
CA ILE A 352 -13.59 23.96 7.09
C ILE A 352 -13.04 23.22 8.31
N TRP A 353 -12.34 22.10 8.09
CA TRP A 353 -11.88 21.24 9.19
C TRP A 353 -10.42 21.50 9.58
N LEU A 354 -10.13 21.28 10.86
CA LEU A 354 -8.76 21.16 11.34
C LEU A 354 -8.03 19.99 10.67
N LEU A 355 -6.74 20.16 10.41
CA LEU A 355 -5.86 19.10 9.92
C LEU A 355 -5.94 17.85 10.81
N SER A 356 -5.91 18.03 12.14
CA SER A 356 -6.00 16.94 13.12
C SER A 356 -7.29 16.12 13.01
N SER A 357 -8.39 16.72 12.55
CA SER A 357 -9.67 16.04 12.34
C SER A 357 -9.81 15.47 10.93
N ARG A 358 -9.15 16.09 9.93
CA ARG A 358 -9.30 15.75 8.52
C ARG A 358 -8.31 14.67 8.08
N LEU A 359 -7.04 14.80 8.43
CA LEU A 359 -5.97 13.91 7.99
C LEU A 359 -6.24 12.42 8.27
N PRO A 360 -6.75 12.01 9.45
CA PRO A 360 -7.01 10.58 9.72
C PRO A 360 -8.06 9.98 8.77
N LYS A 361 -9.00 10.81 8.30
CA LYS A 361 -10.05 10.40 7.35
C LYS A 361 -9.54 10.31 5.90
N MET A 362 -8.37 10.87 5.62
CA MET A 362 -7.72 10.83 4.30
C MET A 362 -6.76 9.63 4.15
N LYS A 363 -6.38 8.98 5.26
CA LYS A 363 -5.47 7.82 5.30
C LYS A 363 -5.80 6.72 4.31
N LEU A 364 -7.08 6.57 3.99
CA LEU A 364 -7.60 5.52 3.13
C LEU A 364 -7.95 6.00 1.71
N LEU A 365 -7.79 7.29 1.40
CA LEU A 365 -8.24 7.86 0.14
C LEU A 365 -7.20 7.76 -0.98
N ALA A 366 -5.92 7.80 -0.65
CA ALA A 366 -4.83 7.64 -1.61
C ALA A 366 -3.56 7.04 -0.96
N PRO A 367 -2.71 6.34 -1.73
CA PRO A 367 -1.43 5.82 -1.24
C PRO A 367 -0.49 6.88 -0.68
N LEU A 368 -0.46 8.06 -1.30
CA LEU A 368 0.37 9.20 -0.89
C LEU A 368 -0.50 10.45 -0.74
N LEU A 369 -0.10 11.31 0.19
CA LEU A 369 -0.77 12.55 0.53
C LEU A 369 0.25 13.69 0.51
N PHE A 370 0.11 14.63 -0.40
CA PHE A 370 0.95 15.84 -0.46
C PHE A 370 0.28 16.93 0.38
N LEU A 371 0.88 17.23 1.53
CA LEU A 371 0.41 18.25 2.44
C LEU A 371 1.20 19.52 2.15
N ASP A 372 0.54 20.48 1.48
CA ASP A 372 1.15 21.75 1.14
C ASP A 372 0.89 22.78 2.23
N MET A 373 1.93 23.17 2.96
CA MET A 373 1.82 24.10 4.07
C MET A 373 1.94 25.54 3.59
N LYS A 374 0.94 26.36 3.93
CA LYS A 374 0.92 27.79 3.61
C LYS A 374 1.42 28.62 4.79
N ILE A 375 2.32 29.56 4.53
CA ILE A 375 2.72 30.60 5.49
C ILE A 375 2.07 31.92 5.09
N PRO A 376 1.38 32.62 6.01
CA PRO A 376 0.83 33.93 5.71
C PRO A 376 1.93 34.98 5.51
N GLU A 377 1.87 35.73 4.41
CA GLU A 377 2.77 36.87 4.15
C GLU A 377 2.30 38.18 4.80
N ASN A 378 1.13 38.16 5.45
CA ASN A 378 0.52 39.33 6.08
C ASN A 378 1.29 39.74 7.34
N SER A 379 1.71 41.01 7.42
CA SER A 379 2.45 41.56 8.56
C SER A 379 1.68 41.49 9.89
N ALA A 380 0.35 41.42 9.85
CA ALA A 380 -0.50 41.23 11.02
C ALA A 380 -0.45 39.80 11.59
N CYS A 381 0.20 38.86 10.90
CA CYS A 381 0.27 37.45 11.24
C CYS A 381 1.69 36.97 11.60
N LYS A 382 2.62 37.91 11.83
CA LYS A 382 4.05 37.67 12.14
C LYS A 382 4.33 36.81 13.38
N ASP A 383 3.35 36.67 14.27
CA ASP A 383 3.49 35.88 15.50
C ASP A 383 3.40 34.37 15.22
N LEU A 384 2.89 33.97 14.04
CA LEU A 384 2.86 32.58 13.59
C LEU A 384 4.24 32.17 13.07
N LYS A 385 4.95 31.34 13.84
CA LYS A 385 6.31 30.91 13.47
C LYS A 385 6.27 29.64 12.60
N PRO A 386 6.91 29.63 11.42
CA PRO A 386 6.92 28.47 10.53
C PRO A 386 7.41 27.18 11.20
N GLN A 387 8.43 27.26 12.05
CA GLN A 387 8.96 26.10 12.79
C GLN A 387 7.92 25.46 13.73
N GLU A 388 7.15 26.29 14.45
CA GLU A 388 6.12 25.82 15.40
C GLU A 388 4.95 25.18 14.64
N LEU A 389 4.54 25.78 13.52
CA LEU A 389 3.50 25.23 12.65
C LEU A 389 3.90 23.88 12.04
N PHE A 390 5.15 23.77 11.55
CA PHE A 390 5.66 22.50 11.03
C PHE A 390 5.72 21.44 12.14
N ALA A 391 6.21 21.77 13.33
CA ALA A 391 6.25 20.84 14.45
C ALA A 391 4.85 20.31 14.81
N GLN A 392 3.84 21.19 14.84
CA GLN A 392 2.44 20.79 15.07
C GLN A 392 1.89 19.89 13.95
N ALA A 393 2.14 20.23 12.68
CA ALA A 393 1.71 19.40 11.56
C ALA A 393 2.39 18.03 11.56
N LYS A 394 3.70 17.98 11.84
CA LYS A 394 4.47 16.75 12.01
C LYS A 394 3.92 15.91 13.15
N GLU A 395 3.63 16.49 14.31
CA GLU A 395 3.04 15.77 15.43
C GLU A 395 1.70 15.14 15.05
N ILE A 396 0.83 15.86 14.33
CA ILE A 396 -0.43 15.32 13.82
C ILE A 396 -0.18 14.13 12.89
N VAL A 397 0.80 14.20 11.98
CA VAL A 397 1.17 13.11 11.08
C VAL A 397 1.69 11.89 11.86
N MET A 398 2.57 12.10 12.83
CA MET A 398 3.17 11.05 13.66
C MET A 398 2.13 10.35 14.53
N ASN A 399 1.25 11.12 15.21
CA ASN A 399 0.19 10.59 16.07
C ASN A 399 -0.86 9.77 15.32
N ASN A 400 -0.94 9.90 13.99
CA ASN A 400 -1.82 9.08 13.14
C ASN A 400 -1.09 7.97 12.38
N SER A 401 0.22 7.83 12.62
CA SER A 401 1.12 6.88 11.95
C SER A 401 1.12 7.05 10.43
N MET A 402 1.17 8.30 9.95
CA MET A 402 1.08 8.65 8.52
C MET A 402 2.39 9.21 7.94
N GLN A 403 3.51 9.09 8.64
CA GLN A 403 4.81 9.64 8.25
C GLN A 403 5.43 9.03 6.98
N GLU A 404 4.99 7.82 6.59
CA GLU A 404 5.34 7.16 5.32
C GLU A 404 4.29 7.38 4.23
N GLN A 405 3.24 8.13 4.51
CA GLN A 405 2.16 8.44 3.58
C GLN A 405 2.10 9.93 3.23
N VAL A 406 2.42 10.81 4.19
CA VAL A 406 2.36 12.26 4.02
C VAL A 406 3.71 12.81 3.58
N ILE A 407 3.71 13.56 2.50
CA ILE A 407 4.84 14.34 2.00
C ILE A 407 4.58 15.81 2.34
N PHE A 408 5.49 16.43 3.07
CA PHE A 408 5.44 17.87 3.33
C PHE A 408 6.01 18.65 2.14
N SER A 409 5.27 19.65 1.66
CA SER A 409 5.70 20.65 0.69
C SER A 409 5.30 22.05 1.14
N SER A 410 5.95 23.06 0.55
CA SER A 410 5.66 24.47 0.77
C SER A 410 6.46 25.28 -0.25
N ASP A 411 5.89 26.36 -0.77
CA ASP A 411 6.60 27.36 -1.58
C ASP A 411 7.45 28.33 -0.73
N ASN A 412 7.16 28.42 0.57
CA ASN A 412 7.96 29.18 1.53
C ASN A 412 9.34 28.55 1.78
N GLU A 413 10.40 29.33 1.55
CA GLU A 413 11.80 28.88 1.70
C GLU A 413 12.17 28.49 3.14
N GLU A 414 11.63 29.19 4.14
CA GLU A 414 11.92 28.93 5.55
C GLU A 414 11.38 27.57 5.98
N LEU A 415 10.10 27.28 5.69
CA LEU A 415 9.50 25.96 5.90
C LEU A 415 10.26 24.86 5.17
N THR A 416 10.54 25.08 3.89
CA THR A 416 11.31 24.13 3.07
C THR A 416 12.64 23.80 3.75
N SER A 417 13.33 24.79 4.31
CA SER A 417 14.59 24.57 5.04
C SER A 417 14.45 23.68 6.28
N TYR A 418 13.30 23.72 6.97
CA TYR A 418 13.01 22.83 8.10
C TYR A 418 12.71 21.43 7.62
N PHE A 419 11.93 21.29 6.54
CA PHE A 419 11.63 20.01 5.92
C PHE A 419 12.91 19.27 5.52
N GLY A 420 13.84 19.95 4.85
CA GLY A 420 15.10 19.35 4.42
C GLY A 420 16.04 18.92 5.54
N LYS A 421 15.82 19.36 6.79
CA LYS A 421 16.58 18.94 7.97
C LYS A 421 15.92 17.77 8.70
N ASP A 422 14.64 17.50 8.44
CA ASP A 422 13.87 16.46 9.13
C ASP A 422 14.08 15.09 8.47
N SER A 423 14.27 14.05 9.28
CA SER A 423 14.47 12.67 8.81
C SER A 423 13.31 11.73 9.10
N ASP A 424 12.29 12.18 9.84
CA ASP A 424 11.20 11.32 10.31
C ASP A 424 10.01 11.33 9.36
N VAL A 425 9.89 12.35 8.52
CA VAL A 425 8.81 12.53 7.54
C VAL A 425 9.34 12.65 6.12
N MET A 426 8.50 12.31 5.15
CA MET A 426 8.83 12.53 3.74
C MET A 426 8.66 14.00 3.38
N THR A 427 9.57 14.53 2.56
CA THR A 427 9.52 15.95 2.17
C THR A 427 9.81 16.18 0.69
N SER A 428 9.35 17.32 0.20
CA SER A 428 9.51 17.80 -1.16
C SER A 428 10.08 19.21 -1.16
N VAL A 429 10.85 19.54 -2.20
CA VAL A 429 11.05 20.94 -2.59
C VAL A 429 9.89 21.32 -3.49
N ASP A 430 9.15 22.37 -3.15
CA ASP A 430 8.22 23.02 -4.07
C ASP A 430 8.79 24.38 -4.50
N ALA A 431 9.10 24.52 -5.79
CA ALA A 431 9.68 25.75 -6.31
C ALA A 431 9.33 25.98 -7.78
N ASN A 432 9.12 27.25 -8.13
CA ASN A 432 8.75 27.64 -9.49
C ASN A 432 9.93 27.85 -10.46
N TRP A 433 11.17 27.58 -10.03
CA TRP A 433 12.39 27.83 -10.81
C TRP A 433 13.44 26.72 -10.73
N LYS A 434 14.19 26.55 -11.83
CA LYS A 434 15.20 25.48 -12.00
C LYS A 434 16.28 25.48 -10.93
N ALA A 435 16.74 26.65 -10.46
CA ALA A 435 17.87 26.72 -9.53
C ALA A 435 17.55 26.11 -8.15
N ALA A 436 16.27 25.98 -7.78
CA ALA A 436 15.86 25.32 -6.54
C ALA A 436 16.26 23.83 -6.48
N SER A 437 16.53 23.18 -7.62
CA SER A 437 17.05 21.81 -7.64
C SER A 437 18.41 21.68 -6.93
N GLN A 438 19.14 22.79 -6.71
CA GLN A 438 20.39 22.81 -5.94
C GLN A 438 20.19 22.57 -4.44
N LEU A 439 18.95 22.68 -3.93
CA LEU A 439 18.60 22.38 -2.54
C LEU A 439 18.55 20.86 -2.27
N LEU A 440 18.17 20.08 -3.28
CA LEU A 440 17.95 18.64 -3.21
C LEU A 440 19.13 17.86 -2.60
N PRO A 441 20.40 18.03 -3.03
CA PRO A 441 21.52 17.28 -2.46
C PRO A 441 21.90 17.73 -1.04
N ARG A 442 21.38 18.87 -0.57
CA ARG A 442 21.70 19.45 0.74
C ARG A 442 20.69 19.10 1.83
N GLY A 443 19.51 18.59 1.47
CA GLY A 443 18.44 18.24 2.41
C GLY A 443 17.85 16.86 2.17
N ASN A 444 16.92 16.47 3.05
CA ASN A 444 16.18 15.22 2.98
C ASN A 444 14.90 15.34 2.12
N TYR A 445 15.06 15.78 0.87
CA TYR A 445 13.94 15.90 -0.06
C TYR A 445 13.90 14.69 -0.97
N MET A 446 12.78 13.97 -1.02
CA MET A 446 12.61 12.86 -1.96
C MET A 446 11.99 13.32 -3.29
N TYR A 447 11.25 14.42 -3.26
CA TYR A 447 10.50 14.93 -4.40
C TYR A 447 10.98 16.34 -4.79
N TYR A 448 10.90 16.63 -6.09
CA TYR A 448 11.07 17.97 -6.63
C TYR A 448 9.81 18.35 -7.41
N MET A 449 8.99 19.19 -6.79
CA MET A 449 7.74 19.70 -7.33
C MET A 449 7.99 21.05 -8.01
N ALA A 450 7.57 21.18 -9.26
CA ALA A 450 7.69 22.42 -10.01
C ALA A 450 6.62 22.56 -11.10
N PRO A 451 6.40 23.77 -11.64
CA PRO A 451 5.61 23.97 -12.83
C PRO A 451 6.11 23.12 -14.00
N TYR A 452 5.21 22.55 -14.80
CA TYR A 452 5.58 21.64 -15.90
C TYR A 452 6.57 22.22 -16.92
N GLN A 453 6.67 23.56 -16.99
CA GLN A 453 7.58 24.31 -17.85
C GLN A 453 9.05 24.15 -17.44
N VAL A 454 9.30 23.85 -16.15
CA VAL A 454 10.65 23.66 -15.60
C VAL A 454 11.28 22.37 -16.13
N PHE A 455 10.47 21.36 -16.49
CA PHE A 455 10.95 20.04 -16.91
C PHE A 455 11.35 19.99 -18.38
N THR A 456 12.56 20.46 -18.67
CA THR A 456 13.27 20.23 -19.94
C THR A 456 14.07 18.90 -19.89
N PRO A 457 14.51 18.35 -21.04
CA PRO A 457 15.36 17.15 -21.06
C PRO A 457 16.57 17.25 -20.12
N ASP A 458 17.28 18.38 -20.12
CA ASP A 458 18.46 18.59 -19.28
C ASP A 458 18.14 18.59 -17.78
N VAL A 459 17.01 19.20 -17.39
CA VAL A 459 16.56 19.22 -16.00
C VAL A 459 16.22 17.81 -15.55
N VAL A 460 15.47 17.06 -16.34
CA VAL A 460 15.08 15.68 -15.99
C VAL A 460 16.29 14.75 -15.92
N LEU A 461 17.25 14.88 -16.85
CA LEU A 461 18.52 14.15 -16.81
C LEU A 461 19.32 14.49 -15.54
N SER A 462 19.42 15.78 -15.21
CA SER A 462 20.12 16.23 -13.99
C SER A 462 19.47 15.65 -12.73
N LEU A 463 18.14 15.68 -12.62
CA LEU A 463 17.41 15.10 -11.49
C LEU A 463 17.59 13.58 -11.37
N LYS A 464 17.59 12.85 -12.49
CA LYS A 464 17.82 11.39 -12.51
C LYS A 464 19.18 10.97 -11.95
N MET A 465 20.20 11.82 -12.14
CA MET A 465 21.55 11.59 -11.63
C MET A 465 21.74 12.09 -10.19
N MET A 466 20.80 12.89 -9.69
CA MET A 466 20.88 13.51 -8.38
C MET A 466 20.42 12.57 -7.28
N LYS A 467 21.05 12.72 -6.12
CA LYS A 467 20.63 12.10 -4.88
C LYS A 467 20.45 13.17 -3.80
N ASN A 468 19.53 12.94 -2.89
CA ASN A 468 19.38 13.80 -1.72
C ASN A 468 20.50 13.54 -0.69
N ARG A 469 20.47 14.25 0.46
CA ARG A 469 21.46 14.10 1.52
C ARG A 469 21.59 12.65 2.06
N LEU A 470 20.52 11.86 1.99
CA LEU A 470 20.48 10.46 2.42
C LEU A 470 20.86 9.47 1.32
N GLY A 471 21.27 9.94 0.14
CA GLY A 471 21.63 9.09 -0.99
C GLY A 471 20.43 8.52 -1.77
N GLN A 472 19.22 8.99 -1.49
CA GLN A 472 18.00 8.56 -2.18
C GLN A 472 17.84 9.29 -3.51
N LYS A 473 17.26 8.62 -4.52
CA LYS A 473 16.98 9.22 -5.82
C LYS A 473 15.88 10.29 -5.70
N ILE A 474 16.00 11.36 -6.48
CA ILE A 474 14.98 12.40 -6.56
C ILE A 474 13.87 12.00 -7.54
N ILE A 475 12.62 12.22 -7.14
CA ILE A 475 11.44 11.98 -7.96
C ILE A 475 10.88 13.34 -8.46
N PRO A 476 10.91 13.62 -9.78
CA PRO A 476 10.33 14.83 -10.34
C PRO A 476 8.80 14.76 -10.36
N ILE A 477 8.14 15.83 -9.90
CA ILE A 477 6.68 16.02 -9.94
C ILE A 477 6.37 17.30 -10.72
N ALA A 478 5.58 17.18 -11.77
CA ALA A 478 5.12 18.33 -12.56
C ALA A 478 3.70 18.75 -12.16
N TYR A 479 3.52 20.02 -11.83
CA TYR A 479 2.21 20.64 -11.59
C TYR A 479 2.02 21.91 -12.44
N THR A 480 0.84 22.50 -12.56
CA THR A 480 -0.43 21.78 -12.64
C THR A 480 -0.66 21.44 -14.11
N VAL A 481 -0.74 20.15 -14.42
CA VAL A 481 -0.80 19.65 -15.80
C VAL A 481 -2.24 19.32 -16.14
N ASN A 482 -2.88 20.15 -16.96
CA ASN A 482 -4.28 19.95 -17.38
C ASN A 482 -4.42 19.65 -18.88
N ASP A 483 -3.32 19.78 -19.64
CA ASP A 483 -3.27 19.51 -21.08
C ASP A 483 -2.69 18.13 -21.40
N VAL A 484 -3.35 17.40 -22.29
CA VAL A 484 -2.95 16.05 -22.72
C VAL A 484 -1.63 16.07 -23.52
N GLY A 485 -1.38 17.12 -24.31
CA GLY A 485 -0.12 17.28 -25.04
C GLY A 485 1.07 17.45 -24.08
N VAL A 486 0.90 18.29 -23.07
CA VAL A 486 1.88 18.47 -21.98
C VAL A 486 2.09 17.17 -21.21
N PHE A 487 1.02 16.46 -20.86
CA PHE A 487 1.08 15.17 -20.17
C PHE A 487 1.92 14.15 -20.95
N ARG A 488 1.63 13.96 -22.25
CA ARG A 488 2.41 13.07 -23.13
C ARG A 488 3.87 13.49 -23.25
N ARG A 489 4.15 14.81 -23.32
CA ARG A 489 5.51 15.34 -23.37
C ARG A 489 6.29 14.97 -22.10
N LEU A 490 5.71 15.18 -20.92
CA LEU A 490 6.35 14.89 -19.63
C LEU A 490 6.64 13.40 -19.46
N LYS A 491 5.69 12.52 -19.82
CA LYS A 491 5.90 11.06 -19.84
C LYS A 491 7.08 10.67 -20.71
N LYS A 492 7.21 11.25 -21.91
CA LYS A 492 8.36 10.99 -22.82
C LYS A 492 9.71 11.41 -22.22
N LEU A 493 9.73 12.45 -21.38
CA LEU A 493 10.94 12.87 -20.65
C LEU A 493 11.24 11.93 -19.47
N GLY A 494 10.27 11.14 -19.03
CA GLY A 494 10.35 10.27 -17.85
C GLY A 494 9.96 10.98 -16.56
N VAL A 495 9.13 12.03 -16.64
CA VAL A 495 8.44 12.61 -15.48
C VAL A 495 7.13 11.87 -15.32
N ASN A 496 7.09 10.97 -14.34
CA ASN A 496 5.99 10.03 -14.17
C ASN A 496 5.06 10.37 -13.00
N TYR A 497 5.35 11.44 -12.25
CA TYR A 497 4.47 11.97 -11.22
C TYR A 497 3.91 13.29 -11.72
N VAL A 498 2.59 13.35 -11.91
CA VAL A 498 1.91 14.48 -12.55
C VAL A 498 0.74 14.91 -11.70
N MET A 499 0.76 16.17 -11.25
CA MET A 499 -0.31 16.79 -10.49
C MET A 499 -1.25 17.57 -11.40
N THR A 500 -2.55 17.38 -11.22
CA THR A 500 -3.58 17.83 -12.18
C THR A 500 -4.92 18.17 -11.51
N ASP A 501 -5.65 19.12 -12.10
CA ASP A 501 -7.08 19.38 -11.82
C ASP A 501 -8.01 18.59 -12.77
N GLN A 502 -7.44 17.79 -13.68
CA GLN A 502 -8.14 17.06 -14.73
C GLN A 502 -7.88 15.56 -14.59
N LEU A 503 -8.02 15.04 -13.36
CA LEU A 503 -7.61 13.69 -12.98
C LEU A 503 -8.23 12.62 -13.88
N LEU A 504 -9.55 12.66 -14.07
CA LEU A 504 -10.26 11.69 -14.92
C LEU A 504 -9.75 11.72 -16.36
N ARG A 505 -9.62 12.92 -16.94
CA ARG A 505 -9.20 13.12 -18.33
C ARG A 505 -7.78 12.62 -18.57
N LEU A 506 -6.85 12.91 -17.66
CA LEU A 506 -5.48 12.40 -17.78
C LEU A 506 -5.38 10.91 -17.44
N GLY A 507 -6.22 10.40 -16.54
CA GLY A 507 -6.32 8.98 -16.25
C GLY A 507 -6.81 8.15 -17.44
N GLU A 508 -7.78 8.66 -18.20
CA GLU A 508 -8.23 8.06 -19.46
C GLU A 508 -7.14 8.10 -20.54
N GLU A 509 -6.34 9.17 -20.57
CA GLU A 509 -5.23 9.30 -21.49
C GLU A 509 -4.06 8.38 -21.16
N ASP A 510 -3.77 8.17 -19.87
CA ASP A 510 -2.70 7.27 -19.41
C ASP A 510 -2.96 5.81 -19.78
N LYS A 511 -4.23 5.43 -19.92
CA LYS A 511 -4.70 4.10 -20.31
C LYS A 511 -4.56 3.81 -21.81
N LYS A 512 -4.33 4.82 -22.65
CA LYS A 512 -4.09 4.69 -24.10
C LYS A 512 -2.61 4.48 -24.37
#